data_AF-A0A193QHZ0-F1
#
_entry.id   AF-A0A193QHZ0-F1
#
_cell.length_a   1.000
_cell.length_b   1.000
_cell.length_c   1.000
_cell.angle_alpha   90.00
_cell.angle_beta   90.00
_cell.angle_gamma   90.00
#
_symmetry.space_group_name_H-M   'P 1'
#
loop_
_entity.id
_entity.type
_entity.pdbx_description
1 polymer ?
#
loop_
_entity_poly.entity_id
_entity_poly.type
_entity_poly.pdbx_seq_one_letter_code
_entity_poly.pdbx_strand_id
1 'polypeptide(L)'
;MTKKKNRTNSTSSSLTDLTTHYATQVVSGVEIAGPDIRHACQRHLRDLSTGNTRGLLWDVGSAQRAIRFFSSVLKLNGGIYEGKPFNLLPWQCFIVGTLFGWRNNEGQRRFRMAYVEAGKGSGKSPLAAGIGLYCLVADNEARAEVYAAATKKDQAMILFRDAVAMVDQSPKLAERIQKSGGAGKEWNLAFLQARAFFRPISADDG
;
A
#
# COMPACT_ATOMS: atom_id res chain seq x y z
N MET A 1 25.29 37.30 33.36
CA MET A 1 25.63 35.89 33.05
C MET A 1 24.35 35.09 32.87
N THR A 2 23.83 35.03 31.64
CA THR A 2 22.58 34.35 31.31
C THR A 2 22.90 32.95 30.78
N LYS A 3 22.50 31.91 31.54
CA LYS A 3 22.68 30.50 31.18
C LYS A 3 21.96 30.20 29.86
N LYS A 4 22.73 29.86 28.81
CA LYS A 4 22.19 29.25 27.59
C LYS A 4 21.54 27.92 27.96
N LYS A 5 20.21 27.81 27.76
CA LYS A 5 19.50 26.53 27.78
C LYS A 5 20.02 25.70 26.61
N ASN A 6 20.72 24.60 26.91
CA ASN A 6 21.05 23.58 25.94
C ASN A 6 19.74 23.02 25.34
N ARG A 7 19.55 23.22 24.04
CA ARG A 7 18.56 22.48 23.26
C ARG A 7 18.98 21.02 23.27
N THR A 8 18.29 20.20 24.05
CA THR A 8 18.37 18.75 23.97
C THR A 8 17.90 18.35 22.57
N ASN A 9 18.84 17.82 21.77
CA ASN A 9 18.50 17.14 20.51
C ASN A 9 17.54 15.99 20.85
N SER A 10 16.29 16.14 20.42
CA SER A 10 15.31 15.07 20.40
C SER A 10 15.87 13.90 19.60
N THR A 11 16.11 12.80 20.31
CA THR A 11 16.44 11.47 19.79
C THR A 11 15.55 11.14 18.60
N SER A 12 16.14 10.79 17.46
CA SER A 12 15.40 10.30 16.30
C SER A 12 14.63 9.05 16.73
N SER A 13 13.31 9.09 16.73
CA SER A 13 12.51 7.88 16.90
C SER A 13 12.89 6.94 15.76
N SER A 14 13.54 5.83 16.08
CA SER A 14 13.82 4.78 15.09
C SER A 14 12.49 4.38 14.49
N LEU A 15 12.33 4.58 13.17
CA LEU A 15 11.14 4.14 12.46
C LEU A 15 11.01 2.63 12.67
N THR A 16 9.94 2.19 13.35
CA THR A 16 9.69 0.77 13.53
C THR A 16 9.48 0.11 12.18
N ASP A 17 10.37 -0.81 11.80
CA ASP A 17 10.26 -1.55 10.55
C ASP A 17 9.27 -2.71 10.70
N LEU A 18 7.98 -2.41 10.47
CA LEU A 18 6.89 -3.38 10.53
C LEU A 18 7.06 -4.53 9.53
N THR A 19 7.75 -4.29 8.40
CA THR A 19 7.97 -5.30 7.36
C THR A 19 8.96 -6.34 7.86
N THR A 20 10.12 -5.88 8.34
CA THR A 20 11.17 -6.76 8.89
C THR A 20 10.68 -7.44 10.15
N HIS A 21 9.88 -6.75 10.98
CA HIS A 21 9.28 -7.34 12.17
C HIS A 21 8.41 -8.55 11.82
N TYR A 22 7.42 -8.40 10.92
CA TYR A 22 6.60 -9.54 10.49
C TYR A 22 7.44 -10.68 9.90
N ALA A 23 8.43 -10.35 9.05
CA ALA A 23 9.32 -11.35 8.47
C ALA A 23 10.07 -12.16 9.53
N THR A 24 10.56 -11.48 10.58
CA THR A 24 11.26 -12.11 11.71
C THR A 24 10.33 -13.04 12.47
N GLN A 25 9.12 -12.60 12.78
CA GLN A 25 8.13 -13.39 13.52
C GLN A 25 7.70 -14.65 12.77
N VAL A 26 7.57 -14.57 11.45
CA VAL A 26 7.25 -15.74 10.60
C VAL A 26 8.41 -16.72 10.53
N VAL A 27 9.65 -16.22 10.36
CA VAL A 27 10.83 -17.08 10.24
C VAL A 27 11.21 -17.74 11.56
N SER A 28 10.96 -17.09 12.69
CA SER A 28 11.15 -17.67 14.03
C SER A 28 10.05 -18.66 14.43
N GLY A 29 8.95 -18.72 13.68
CA GLY A 29 7.82 -19.60 13.97
C GLY A 29 6.83 -19.05 15.01
N VAL A 30 6.98 -17.79 15.45
CA VAL A 30 6.00 -17.13 16.33
C VAL A 30 4.69 -16.89 15.59
N GLU A 31 4.77 -16.41 14.35
CA GLU A 31 3.60 -16.25 13.47
C GLU A 31 3.52 -17.44 12.51
N ILE A 32 2.42 -18.19 12.58
CA ILE A 32 2.21 -19.36 11.73
C ILE A 32 1.86 -18.89 10.32
N ALA A 33 2.65 -19.32 9.33
CA ALA A 33 2.41 -18.99 7.94
C ALA A 33 2.70 -20.16 7.00
N GLY A 34 2.00 -20.17 5.85
CA GLY A 34 2.21 -21.15 4.78
C GLY A 34 3.64 -21.11 4.20
N PRO A 35 4.03 -22.13 3.42
CA PRO A 35 5.39 -22.24 2.87
C PRO A 35 5.78 -21.01 2.04
N ASP A 36 4.89 -20.49 1.19
CA ASP A 36 5.22 -19.35 0.31
C ASP A 36 5.44 -18.05 1.08
N ILE A 37 4.65 -17.81 2.12
CA ILE A 37 4.83 -16.65 3.01
C ILE A 37 6.14 -16.78 3.77
N ARG A 38 6.46 -17.97 4.29
CA ARG A 38 7.75 -18.24 4.95
C ARG A 38 8.92 -18.01 4.00
N HIS A 39 8.86 -18.50 2.76
CA HIS A 39 9.89 -18.26 1.75
C HIS A 39 10.02 -16.77 1.40
N ALA A 40 8.91 -16.03 1.30
CA ALA A 40 8.94 -14.59 1.07
C ALA A 40 9.59 -13.82 2.23
N CYS A 41 9.29 -14.20 3.48
CA CYS A 41 9.90 -13.62 4.68
C CYS A 41 11.40 -13.95 4.78
N GLN A 42 11.78 -15.20 4.53
CA GLN A 42 13.18 -15.62 4.46
C GLN A 42 13.95 -14.87 3.36
N ARG A 43 13.32 -14.69 2.18
CA ARG A 43 13.88 -13.89 1.09
C ARG A 43 14.12 -12.46 1.56
N HIS A 44 13.12 -11.82 2.18
CA HIS A 44 13.27 -10.48 2.73
C HIS A 44 14.47 -10.37 3.68
N LEU A 45 14.60 -11.27 4.67
CA LEU A 45 15.73 -11.27 5.61
C LEU A 45 17.08 -11.54 4.93
N ARG A 46 17.12 -12.45 3.94
CA ARG A 46 18.32 -12.72 3.13
C ARG A 46 18.74 -11.52 2.29
N ASP A 47 17.77 -10.77 1.77
CA ASP A 47 18.03 -9.55 1.02
C ASP A 47 18.50 -8.42 1.93
N LEU A 48 18.08 -8.36 3.20
CA LEU A 48 18.68 -7.43 4.15
C LEU A 48 20.17 -7.72 4.39
N SER A 49 20.54 -9.00 4.47
CA SER A 49 21.94 -9.38 4.72
C SER A 49 22.84 -9.32 3.48
N THR A 50 22.32 -9.68 2.31
CA THR A 50 23.13 -9.86 1.07
C THR A 50 22.61 -9.08 -0.13
N GLY A 51 21.55 -8.28 0.02
CA GLY A 51 20.93 -7.54 -1.08
C GLY A 51 21.86 -6.49 -1.65
N ASN A 52 22.66 -5.82 -0.82
CA ASN A 52 23.55 -4.74 -1.25
C ASN A 52 24.57 -5.21 -2.30
N THR A 53 25.11 -6.43 -2.17
CA THR A 53 26.05 -6.99 -3.17
C THR A 53 25.39 -7.31 -4.51
N ARG A 54 24.05 -7.39 -4.54
CA ARG A 54 23.21 -7.54 -5.73
C ARG A 54 22.59 -6.22 -6.20
N GLY A 55 22.99 -5.10 -5.61
CA GLY A 55 22.45 -3.78 -5.91
C GLY A 55 21.01 -3.58 -5.45
N LEU A 56 20.63 -4.22 -4.34
CA LEU A 56 19.31 -4.06 -3.70
C LEU A 56 19.44 -3.25 -2.42
N LEU A 57 18.59 -2.24 -2.29
CA LEU A 57 18.55 -1.31 -1.18
C LEU A 57 17.20 -1.40 -0.46
N TRP A 58 17.23 -1.47 0.87
CA TRP A 58 16.04 -1.46 1.71
C TRP A 58 15.80 -0.06 2.27
N ASP A 59 14.69 0.55 1.86
CA ASP A 59 14.25 1.85 2.34
C ASP A 59 13.07 1.69 3.31
N VAL A 60 13.40 1.67 4.60
CA VAL A 60 12.42 1.61 5.71
C VAL A 60 11.48 2.81 5.65
N GLY A 61 11.97 4.00 5.29
CA GLY A 61 11.17 5.22 5.23
C GLY A 61 10.06 5.12 4.18
N SER A 62 10.41 4.63 2.98
CA SER A 62 9.45 4.40 1.90
C SER A 62 8.46 3.29 2.22
N ALA A 63 8.93 2.18 2.81
CA ALA A 63 8.04 1.11 3.28
C ALA A 63 7.01 1.64 4.30
N GLN A 64 7.49 2.37 5.33
CA GLN A 64 6.62 2.90 6.38
C GLN A 64 5.69 4.01 5.87
N ARG A 65 6.13 4.83 4.91
CA ARG A 65 5.26 5.82 4.28
C ARG A 65 4.10 5.15 3.56
N ALA A 66 4.35 4.07 2.81
CA ALA A 66 3.31 3.31 2.14
C ALA A 66 2.36 2.64 3.14
N ILE A 67 2.87 2.03 4.21
CA ILE A 67 2.03 1.41 5.25
C ILE A 67 1.17 2.46 5.97
N ARG A 68 1.77 3.59 6.37
CA ARG A 68 1.05 4.67 7.07
C ARG A 68 0.01 5.36 6.22
N PHE A 69 0.11 5.31 4.89
CA PHE A 69 -0.93 5.85 4.01
C PHE A 69 -2.30 5.22 4.30
N PHE A 70 -2.32 3.91 4.56
CA PHE A 70 -3.57 3.19 4.84
C PHE A 70 -4.26 3.72 6.10
N SER A 71 -3.55 3.89 7.21
CA SER A 71 -4.16 4.37 8.45
C SER A 71 -4.33 5.90 8.53
N SER A 72 -3.55 6.67 7.77
CA SER A 72 -3.57 8.14 7.84
C SER A 72 -4.39 8.83 6.75
N VAL A 73 -4.74 8.10 5.68
CA VAL A 73 -5.47 8.62 4.53
C VAL A 73 -6.71 7.77 4.23
N LEU A 74 -6.62 6.44 4.29
CA LEU A 74 -7.72 5.57 3.90
C LEU A 74 -8.65 5.27 5.08
N LYS A 75 -9.94 5.13 4.76
CA LYS A 75 -10.96 4.65 5.68
C LYS A 75 -11.70 3.47 5.07
N LEU A 76 -12.06 2.51 5.91
CA LEU A 76 -12.81 1.34 5.50
C LEU A 76 -14.30 1.66 5.41
N ASN A 77 -14.96 1.01 4.46
CA ASN A 77 -16.40 1.02 4.29
C ASN A 77 -17.02 -0.28 4.85
N GLY A 78 -18.28 -0.17 5.25
CA GLY A 78 -19.14 -1.30 5.58
C GLY A 78 -19.16 -1.69 7.06
N GLY A 79 -20.38 -1.87 7.58
CA GLY A 79 -20.64 -2.43 8.89
C GLY A 79 -19.91 -1.70 10.02
N ILE A 80 -19.27 -2.46 10.91
CA ILE A 80 -18.55 -1.93 12.07
C ILE A 80 -17.28 -1.15 11.72
N TYR A 81 -16.85 -1.17 10.46
CA TYR A 81 -15.62 -0.53 9.98
C TYR A 81 -15.88 0.81 9.27
N GLU A 82 -17.14 1.16 9.01
CA GLU A 82 -17.54 2.40 8.33
C GLU A 82 -16.87 3.62 8.97
N GLY A 83 -16.17 4.41 8.16
CA GLY A 83 -15.51 5.65 8.58
C GLY A 83 -14.24 5.46 9.40
N LYS A 84 -13.86 4.22 9.75
CA LYS A 84 -12.66 3.95 10.57
C LYS A 84 -11.40 3.91 9.71
N PRO A 85 -10.24 4.34 10.24
CA PRO A 85 -8.97 4.20 9.57
C PRO A 85 -8.68 2.76 9.12
N PHE A 86 -8.12 2.58 7.92
CA PHE A 86 -7.69 1.27 7.49
C PHE A 86 -6.35 0.89 8.13
N ASN A 87 -6.42 0.26 9.29
CA ASN A 87 -5.23 -0.30 9.94
C ASN A 87 -4.89 -1.65 9.29
N LEU A 88 -3.74 -1.71 8.62
CA LEU A 88 -3.26 -2.93 7.98
C LEU A 88 -2.94 -4.01 9.02
N LEU A 89 -3.31 -5.25 8.70
CA LEU A 89 -2.87 -6.43 9.43
C LEU A 89 -1.36 -6.67 9.21
N PRO A 90 -0.66 -7.39 10.10
CA PRO A 90 0.79 -7.61 9.98
C PRO A 90 1.23 -8.17 8.61
N TRP A 91 0.50 -9.14 8.06
CA TRP A 91 0.80 -9.70 6.73
C TRP A 91 0.55 -8.70 5.59
N GLN A 92 -0.42 -7.79 5.75
CA GLN A 92 -0.69 -6.73 4.77
C GLN A 92 0.41 -5.67 4.82
N CYS A 93 0.88 -5.31 6.02
CA CYS A 93 2.06 -4.47 6.21
C CYS A 93 3.28 -5.08 5.51
N PHE A 94 3.47 -6.40 5.62
CA PHE A 94 4.56 -7.08 4.93
C PHE A 94 4.49 -6.97 3.41
N ILE A 95 3.30 -7.14 2.82
CA ILE A 95 3.09 -7.00 1.37
C ILE A 95 3.39 -5.56 0.92
N VAL A 96 2.73 -4.58 1.55
CA VAL A 96 2.88 -3.16 1.18
C VAL A 96 4.31 -2.70 1.40
N GLY A 97 4.89 -3.01 2.56
CA GLY A 97 6.27 -2.66 2.87
C GLY A 97 7.27 -3.28 1.90
N THR A 98 7.10 -4.56 1.53
CA THR A 98 7.96 -5.23 0.55
C THR A 98 7.85 -4.59 -0.83
N LEU A 99 6.64 -4.25 -1.27
CA LEU A 99 6.39 -3.61 -2.57
C LEU A 99 7.05 -2.23 -2.67
N PHE A 100 6.95 -1.39 -1.63
CA PHE A 100 7.38 0.01 -1.71
C PHE A 100 8.74 0.31 -1.05
N GLY A 101 9.28 -0.63 -0.27
CA GLY A 101 10.56 -0.46 0.43
C GLY A 101 11.78 -0.99 -0.31
N TRP A 102 11.64 -2.03 -1.16
CA TRP A 102 12.79 -2.59 -1.88
C TRP A 102 13.05 -1.87 -3.21
N ARG A 103 14.28 -1.39 -3.39
CA ARG A 103 14.73 -0.70 -4.60
C ARG A 103 16.03 -1.26 -5.16
N ASN A 104 16.30 -1.04 -6.43
CA ASN A 104 17.62 -1.25 -7.02
C ASN A 104 18.52 -0.02 -6.82
N ASN A 105 19.79 -0.11 -7.24
CA ASN A 105 20.74 1.01 -7.20
C ASN A 105 20.33 2.23 -8.06
N GLU A 106 19.43 2.04 -9.02
CA GLU A 106 18.87 3.11 -9.85
C GLU A 106 17.66 3.79 -9.19
N GLY A 107 17.28 3.36 -7.97
CA GLY A 107 16.12 3.88 -7.24
C GLY A 107 14.78 3.31 -7.69
N GLN A 108 14.76 2.39 -8.66
CA GLN A 108 13.55 1.74 -9.15
C GLN A 108 13.09 0.63 -8.20
N ARG A 109 11.78 0.36 -8.20
CA ARG A 109 11.19 -0.72 -7.39
C ARG A 109 11.72 -2.08 -7.84
N ARG A 110 12.19 -2.89 -6.88
CA ARG A 110 12.64 -4.26 -7.15
C ARG A 110 11.47 -5.16 -7.60
N PHE A 111 10.37 -5.12 -6.86
CA PHE A 111 9.21 -5.97 -7.12
C PHE A 111 8.20 -5.23 -7.99
N ARG A 112 8.15 -5.57 -9.27
CA ARG A 112 7.16 -5.03 -10.22
C ARG A 112 5.85 -5.82 -10.26
N MET A 113 5.84 -7.02 -9.67
CA MET A 113 4.68 -7.89 -9.59
C MET A 113 4.59 -8.49 -8.18
N ALA A 114 3.38 -8.52 -7.64
CA ALA A 114 3.03 -9.27 -6.43
C ALA A 114 1.87 -10.21 -6.72
N TYR A 115 2.04 -11.47 -6.34
CA TYR A 115 1.01 -12.48 -6.37
C TYR A 115 0.57 -12.75 -4.93
N VAL A 116 -0.72 -12.61 -4.66
CA VAL A 116 -1.29 -12.70 -3.31
C VAL A 116 -2.51 -13.60 -3.36
N GLU A 117 -2.41 -14.76 -2.71
CA GLU A 117 -3.54 -15.65 -2.47
C GLU A 117 -4.03 -15.46 -1.05
N ALA A 118 -5.33 -15.20 -0.89
CA ALA A 118 -5.95 -15.04 0.40
C ALA A 118 -7.42 -15.48 0.37
N GLY A 119 -7.88 -16.05 1.48
CA GLY A 119 -9.25 -16.50 1.63
C GLY A 119 -10.28 -15.37 1.54
N LYS A 120 -11.56 -15.75 1.39
CA LYS A 120 -12.69 -14.82 1.43
C LYS A 120 -12.75 -14.14 2.81
N GLY A 121 -13.03 -12.83 2.84
CA GLY A 121 -13.12 -12.06 4.08
C GLY A 121 -11.79 -11.61 4.68
N SER A 122 -10.65 -11.91 4.05
CA SER A 122 -9.31 -11.49 4.51
C SER A 122 -8.99 -9.99 4.34
N GLY A 123 -9.85 -9.22 3.67
CA GLY A 123 -9.57 -7.82 3.35
C GLY A 123 -8.64 -7.62 2.14
N LYS A 124 -8.48 -8.62 1.26
CA LYS A 124 -7.62 -8.51 0.07
C LYS A 124 -8.10 -7.49 -0.98
N SER A 125 -9.43 -7.34 -1.16
CA SER A 125 -10.01 -6.37 -2.09
C SER A 125 -9.76 -4.92 -1.63
N PRO A 126 -10.09 -4.53 -0.38
CA PRO A 126 -9.76 -3.18 0.10
C PRO A 126 -8.25 -2.95 0.17
N LEU A 127 -7.43 -3.96 0.48
CA LEU A 127 -5.97 -3.83 0.41
C LEU A 127 -5.51 -3.40 -0.98
N ALA A 128 -5.95 -4.11 -2.02
CA ALA A 128 -5.55 -3.82 -3.39
C ALA A 128 -6.13 -2.48 -3.91
N ALA A 129 -7.34 -2.10 -3.48
CA ALA A 129 -7.89 -0.76 -3.70
C ALA A 129 -7.00 0.34 -3.08
N GLY A 130 -6.56 0.14 -1.84
CA GLY A 130 -5.67 1.06 -1.14
C GLY A 130 -4.27 1.16 -1.78
N ILE A 131 -3.72 0.05 -2.29
CA ILE A 131 -2.49 0.07 -3.09
C ILE A 131 -2.70 0.89 -4.36
N GLY A 132 -3.81 0.70 -5.08
CA GLY A 132 -4.15 1.47 -6.28
C GLY A 132 -4.26 2.97 -6.00
N LEU A 133 -4.92 3.36 -4.90
CA LEU A 133 -4.99 4.75 -4.46
C LEU A 133 -3.62 5.32 -4.07
N TYR A 134 -2.77 4.54 -3.39
CA TYR A 134 -1.40 4.96 -3.10
C TYR A 134 -0.61 5.22 -4.39
N CYS A 135 -0.69 4.32 -5.37
CA CYS A 135 -0.09 4.50 -6.69
C CYS A 135 -0.62 5.76 -7.39
N LEU A 136 -1.93 6.02 -7.26
CA LEU A 136 -2.57 7.17 -7.89
C LEU A 136 -2.11 8.52 -7.32
N VAL A 137 -1.96 8.65 -5.99
CA VAL A 137 -1.77 9.98 -5.35
C VAL A 137 -0.46 10.15 -4.58
N ALA A 138 0.23 9.07 -4.24
CA ALA A 138 1.33 9.09 -3.28
C ALA A 138 2.62 8.43 -3.79
N ASP A 139 2.59 7.63 -4.85
CA ASP A 139 3.78 6.91 -5.35
C ASP A 139 4.73 7.78 -6.20
N ASN A 140 4.38 9.06 -6.41
CA ASN A 140 5.16 10.05 -7.16
C ASN A 140 5.42 9.68 -8.63
N GLU A 141 4.52 8.87 -9.21
CA GLU A 141 4.52 8.55 -10.64
C GLU A 141 3.76 9.62 -11.43
N ALA A 142 4.41 10.22 -12.42
CA ALA A 142 3.79 11.25 -13.24
C ALA A 142 2.81 10.59 -14.21
N ARG A 143 1.57 11.11 -14.30
CA ARG A 143 0.53 10.58 -15.19
C ARG A 143 0.23 9.09 -14.95
N ALA A 144 0.25 8.68 -13.69
CA ALA A 144 -0.02 7.30 -13.31
C ALA A 144 -1.36 6.81 -13.88
N GLU A 145 -1.33 5.64 -14.53
CA GLU A 145 -2.51 4.92 -14.97
C GLU A 145 -2.69 3.69 -14.11
N VAL A 146 -3.73 3.69 -13.28
CA VAL A 146 -4.05 2.59 -12.38
C VAL A 146 -5.28 1.88 -12.92
N TYR A 147 -5.24 0.56 -12.96
CA TYR A 147 -6.33 -0.26 -13.49
C TYR A 147 -6.76 -1.33 -12.50
N ALA A 148 -8.06 -1.41 -12.25
CA ALA A 148 -8.70 -2.54 -11.61
C ALA A 148 -9.12 -3.50 -12.72
N ALA A 149 -8.35 -4.58 -12.92
CA ALA A 149 -8.57 -5.51 -14.02
C ALA A 149 -9.15 -6.84 -13.51
N ALA A 150 -10.14 -7.35 -14.22
CA ALA A 150 -10.66 -8.71 -14.05
C ALA A 150 -11.25 -9.20 -15.37
N THR A 151 -11.53 -10.51 -15.50
CA THR A 151 -12.20 -11.04 -16.70
C THR A 151 -13.57 -10.37 -16.90
N LYS A 152 -14.38 -10.32 -15.83
CA LYS A 152 -15.71 -9.70 -15.84
C LYS A 152 -15.68 -8.32 -15.19
N LYS A 153 -16.38 -7.36 -15.79
CA LYS A 153 -16.51 -5.99 -15.28
C LYS A 153 -16.99 -5.93 -13.83
N ASP A 154 -17.98 -6.73 -13.47
CA ASP A 154 -18.49 -6.76 -12.10
C ASP A 154 -17.43 -7.17 -11.07
N GLN A 155 -16.47 -8.02 -11.46
CA GLN A 155 -15.36 -8.42 -10.58
C GLN A 155 -14.35 -7.29 -10.43
N ALA A 156 -14.01 -6.58 -11.51
CA ALA A 156 -13.18 -5.38 -11.45
C ALA A 156 -13.82 -4.28 -10.60
N MET A 157 -15.14 -4.14 -10.70
CA MET A 157 -15.93 -3.17 -9.95
C MET A 157 -15.93 -3.41 -8.45
N ILE A 158 -15.72 -4.64 -7.95
CA ILE A 158 -15.64 -4.90 -6.49
C ILE A 158 -14.50 -4.08 -5.89
N LEU A 159 -13.29 -4.24 -6.42
CA LEU A 159 -12.10 -3.51 -5.96
C LEU A 159 -12.22 -2.01 -6.24
N PHE A 160 -12.77 -1.64 -7.39
CA PHE A 160 -12.92 -0.23 -7.75
C PHE A 160 -13.93 0.49 -6.82
N ARG A 161 -15.03 -0.16 -6.43
CA ARG A 161 -15.99 0.40 -5.47
C ARG A 161 -15.40 0.57 -4.07
N ASP A 162 -14.52 -0.33 -3.63
CA ASP A 162 -13.76 -0.14 -2.40
C ASP A 162 -12.91 1.15 -2.49
N ALA A 163 -12.26 1.40 -3.64
CA ALA A 163 -11.49 2.63 -3.85
C ALA A 163 -12.38 3.89 -3.86
N VAL A 164 -13.54 3.86 -4.53
CA VAL A 164 -14.51 4.96 -4.53
C VAL A 164 -14.96 5.28 -3.10
N ALA A 165 -15.32 4.26 -2.31
CA ALA A 165 -15.75 4.44 -0.93
C ALA A 165 -14.63 5.02 -0.05
N MET A 166 -13.38 4.58 -0.23
CA MET A 166 -12.22 5.17 0.45
C MET A 166 -12.03 6.65 0.12
N VAL A 167 -12.24 7.05 -1.14
CA VAL A 167 -12.19 8.45 -1.56
C VAL A 167 -13.29 9.25 -0.88
N ASP A 168 -14.52 8.74 -0.89
CA ASP A 168 -15.69 9.44 -0.33
C ASP A 168 -15.57 9.67 1.17
N GLN A 169 -14.99 8.72 1.90
CA GLN A 169 -14.84 8.82 3.35
C GLN A 169 -13.62 9.64 3.78
N SER A 170 -12.63 9.81 2.90
CA SER A 170 -11.38 10.51 3.19
C SER A 170 -11.41 11.96 2.73
N PRO A 171 -11.46 12.96 3.64
CA PRO A 171 -11.49 14.37 3.24
C PRO A 171 -10.29 14.76 2.38
N LYS A 172 -9.11 14.20 2.66
CA LYS A 172 -7.87 14.45 1.90
C LYS A 172 -7.95 13.96 0.45
N LEU A 173 -8.67 12.86 0.21
CA LEU A 173 -8.83 12.30 -1.13
C LEU A 173 -10.01 12.96 -1.85
N ALA A 174 -11.14 13.14 -1.18
CA ALA A 174 -12.33 13.78 -1.74
C ALA A 174 -12.04 15.19 -2.29
N GLU A 175 -11.14 15.95 -1.65
CA GLU A 175 -10.72 17.28 -2.14
C GLU A 175 -9.89 17.21 -3.44
N ARG A 176 -9.20 16.09 -3.69
CA ARG A 176 -8.15 16.00 -4.73
C ARG A 176 -8.51 15.08 -5.90
N ILE A 177 -9.45 14.15 -5.69
CA ILE A 177 -9.85 13.16 -6.68
C ILE A 177 -11.23 13.54 -7.23
N GLN A 178 -11.30 13.68 -8.54
CA GLN A 178 -12.57 13.86 -9.26
C GLN A 178 -13.10 12.52 -9.73
N LYS A 179 -14.37 12.25 -9.44
CA LYS A 179 -15.06 11.04 -9.86
C LYS A 179 -15.81 11.29 -11.16
N SER A 180 -15.82 10.31 -12.07
CA SER A 180 -16.68 10.35 -13.27
C SER A 180 -17.69 9.20 -13.24
N GLY A 181 -18.91 9.49 -13.68
CA GLY A 181 -20.08 8.60 -13.56
C GLY A 181 -21.16 9.18 -12.65
N GLY A 182 -22.30 8.50 -12.58
CA GLY A 182 -23.33 8.81 -11.58
C GLY A 182 -23.00 8.18 -10.23
N ALA A 183 -23.65 8.63 -9.16
CA ALA A 183 -23.48 8.04 -7.83
C ALA A 183 -23.76 6.53 -7.86
N GLY A 184 -22.79 5.72 -7.41
CA GLY A 184 -22.85 4.26 -7.43
C GLY A 184 -22.59 3.62 -8.80
N LYS A 185 -22.29 4.44 -9.82
CA LYS A 185 -21.96 4.03 -11.20
C LYS A 185 -20.67 4.71 -11.68
N GLU A 186 -19.76 4.99 -10.74
CA GLU A 186 -18.46 5.56 -11.02
C GLU A 186 -17.63 4.61 -11.88
N TRP A 187 -16.86 5.16 -12.81
CA TRP A 187 -15.96 4.41 -13.68
C TRP A 187 -14.56 5.02 -13.77
N ASN A 188 -14.32 6.15 -13.10
CA ASN A 188 -13.03 6.83 -13.11
C ASN A 188 -12.82 7.65 -11.83
N LEU A 189 -11.62 7.52 -11.25
CA LEU A 189 -11.07 8.40 -10.23
C LEU A 189 -9.89 9.16 -10.83
N ALA A 190 -10.04 10.46 -11.07
CA ALA A 190 -9.01 11.30 -11.67
C ALA A 190 -8.26 12.13 -10.62
N PHE A 191 -6.93 12.02 -10.60
CA PHE A 191 -6.05 12.88 -9.82
C PHE A 191 -5.41 13.90 -10.77
N LEU A 192 -6.12 15.01 -10.99
CA LEU A 192 -5.78 15.99 -12.04
C LEU A 192 -4.43 16.67 -11.85
N GLN A 193 -3.99 16.82 -10.60
CA GLN A 193 -2.70 17.44 -10.23
C GLN A 193 -1.52 16.72 -10.89
N ALA A 194 -1.59 15.38 -11.00
CA ALA A 194 -0.59 14.56 -11.69
C ALA A 194 -1.03 14.10 -13.08
N ARG A 195 -2.21 14.54 -13.56
CA ARG A 195 -2.86 14.02 -14.79
C ARG A 195 -2.95 12.49 -14.78
N ALA A 196 -3.30 11.92 -13.63
CA ALA A 196 -3.35 10.49 -13.36
C ALA A 196 -4.79 10.01 -13.18
N PHE A 197 -5.04 8.71 -13.35
CA PHE A 197 -6.37 8.12 -13.14
C PHE A 197 -6.35 6.69 -12.61
N PHE A 198 -7.47 6.27 -12.02
CA PHE A 198 -7.77 4.89 -11.66
C PHE A 198 -9.11 4.48 -12.26
N ARG A 199 -9.12 3.40 -13.05
CA ARG A 199 -10.31 2.90 -13.76
C ARG A 199 -10.48 1.39 -13.64
N PRO A 200 -11.72 0.87 -13.63
CA PRO A 200 -11.98 -0.55 -13.85
C PRO A 200 -11.92 -0.89 -15.35
N ILE A 201 -11.33 -2.03 -15.68
CA ILE A 201 -11.29 -2.60 -17.04
C ILE A 201 -11.64 -4.09 -17.01
N SER A 202 -12.20 -4.59 -18.10
CA SER A 202 -12.48 -6.02 -18.27
C SER A 202 -12.15 -6.52 -19.66
N ALA A 203 -11.87 -7.83 -19.77
CA ALA A 203 -11.62 -8.48 -21.05
C ALA A 203 -12.87 -8.48 -21.95
N ASP A 204 -14.07 -8.55 -21.35
CA ASP A 204 -15.35 -8.54 -22.08
C ASP A 204 -15.71 -7.16 -22.69
N ASP A 205 -14.94 -6.10 -22.40
CA ASP A 205 -15.15 -4.75 -22.97
C ASP A 205 -14.41 -4.56 -24.33
N GLY A 206 -13.81 -5.61 -24.91
CA GLY A 206 -13.01 -5.58 -26.16
C GLY A 206 -13.30 -6.71 -27.15
#